data_AF-A0A0A9G963-F1
#
_entry.id   AF-A0A0A9G963-F1
#
_cell.length_a   1.000
_cell.length_b   1.000
_cell.length_c   1.000
_cell.angle_alpha   90.00
_cell.angle_beta   90.00
_cell.angle_gamma   90.00
#
_symmetry.space_group_name_H-M   'P 1'
#
loop_
_entity.id
_entity.type
_entity.pdbx_description
1 polymer ?
#
loop_
_entity_poly.entity_id
_entity_poly.type
_entity_poly.pdbx_seq_one_letter_code
_entity_poly.pdbx_strand_id
1 'polypeptide(L)'
;MEDMTVLPDFTFLYLVVITNGHAFGASSFHVLWLCTGIRRLVLKLSAPGNLEAQTACSSGCICDHPPNWKTEELLLNHLQEIEIRELRGSEHEVAFVAQLFSWATVLKQMTVTFCYSITESKAKELFQMFRGFSRPGICMKFYIYRKFRKVLYAPED
;
A
#
# COMPACT_ATOMS: atom_id res chain seq x y z
N MET A 1 11.10 -13.86 -34.43
CA MET A 1 11.21 -13.72 -32.96
C MET A 1 9.88 -13.16 -32.53
N GLU A 2 8.97 -14.03 -32.11
CA GLU A 2 7.62 -13.64 -31.73
C GLU A 2 7.71 -12.79 -30.46
N ASP A 3 7.24 -11.55 -30.54
CA ASP A 3 6.87 -10.76 -29.38
C ASP A 3 5.94 -11.62 -28.51
N MET A 4 6.29 -11.84 -27.24
CA MET A 4 5.38 -12.43 -26.27
C MET A 4 4.23 -11.44 -26.02
N THR A 5 3.25 -11.43 -26.93
CA THR A 5 2.06 -10.59 -26.82
C THR A 5 1.20 -11.10 -25.67
N VAL A 6 1.24 -10.35 -24.57
CA VAL A 6 0.26 -10.33 -23.47
C VAL A 6 0.24 -11.61 -22.64
N LEU A 7 0.89 -11.55 -21.47
CA LEU A 7 0.60 -12.47 -20.37
C LEU A 7 -0.93 -12.47 -20.13
N PRO A 8 -1.60 -13.62 -19.97
CA PRO A 8 -3.05 -13.68 -19.72
C PRO A 8 -3.41 -12.78 -18.54
N ASP A 9 -4.66 -12.29 -18.46
CA ASP A 9 -5.23 -11.49 -17.37
C ASP A 9 -4.76 -12.02 -15.98
N PHE A 10 -3.58 -11.62 -15.51
CA PHE A 10 -3.17 -11.83 -14.14
C PHE A 10 -3.95 -10.80 -13.35
N THR A 11 -5.19 -11.12 -13.05
CA THR A 11 -6.09 -10.22 -12.35
C THR A 11 -5.67 -9.99 -10.91
N PHE A 12 -4.68 -10.73 -10.40
CA PHE A 12 -4.33 -10.76 -8.99
C PHE A 12 -2.82 -10.80 -8.75
N LEU A 13 -2.30 -9.85 -7.98
CA LEU A 13 -0.94 -9.83 -7.46
C LEU A 13 -0.96 -9.86 -5.93
N TYR A 14 -0.30 -10.85 -5.33
CA TYR A 14 -0.06 -10.92 -3.90
C TYR A 14 1.40 -10.59 -3.60
N LEU A 15 1.65 -9.41 -3.08
CA LEU A 15 2.98 -8.90 -2.77
C LEU A 15 3.18 -8.87 -1.25
N VAL A 16 4.14 -9.65 -0.77
CA VAL A 16 4.61 -9.57 0.63
C VAL A 16 5.89 -8.76 0.63
N VAL A 17 5.89 -7.66 1.35
CA VAL A 17 7.07 -6.80 1.45
C VAL A 17 7.52 -6.74 2.88
N ILE A 18 8.79 -7.04 3.09
CA ILE A 18 9.42 -6.86 4.38
C ILE A 18 9.75 -5.37 4.51
N THR A 19 9.05 -4.67 5.40
CA THR A 19 9.24 -3.23 5.63
C THR A 19 10.48 -3.02 6.50
N ASN A 20 11.65 -3.38 5.97
CA ASN A 20 12.95 -3.07 6.55
C ASN A 20 13.36 -1.67 6.06
N GLY A 21 12.91 -0.64 6.76
CA GLY A 21 13.21 0.75 6.39
C GLY A 21 12.48 1.23 5.11
N HIS A 22 13.04 2.24 4.48
CA HIS A 22 12.44 3.05 3.39
C HIS A 22 12.52 2.41 1.97
N ALA A 23 13.18 1.27 1.79
CA ALA A 23 13.39 0.66 0.47
C ALA A 23 12.15 -0.03 -0.11
N PHE A 24 11.16 -0.36 0.74
CA PHE A 24 9.99 -1.14 0.33
C PHE A 24 9.18 -0.44 -0.78
N GLY A 25 9.10 0.90 -0.75
CA GLY A 25 8.37 1.68 -1.75
C GLY A 25 8.96 1.51 -3.15
N ALA A 26 10.29 1.61 -3.27
CA ALA A 26 11.00 1.45 -4.54
C ALA A 26 10.86 0.02 -5.09
N SER A 27 11.02 -1.00 -4.24
CA SER A 27 10.84 -2.39 -4.66
C SER A 27 9.41 -2.69 -5.10
N SER A 28 8.42 -2.19 -4.35
CA SER A 28 6.99 -2.39 -4.68
C SER A 28 6.63 -1.67 -5.97
N PHE A 29 7.12 -0.44 -6.15
CA PHE A 29 6.94 0.32 -7.39
C PHE A 29 7.49 -0.43 -8.60
N HIS A 30 8.71 -0.96 -8.52
CA HIS A 30 9.30 -1.71 -9.61
C HIS A 30 8.47 -2.95 -9.99
N VAL A 31 7.96 -3.69 -9.00
CA VAL A 31 7.08 -4.84 -9.27
C VAL A 31 5.76 -4.40 -9.90
N LEU A 32 5.15 -3.32 -9.41
CA LEU A 32 3.89 -2.79 -9.97
C LEU A 32 4.08 -2.25 -11.38
N TRP A 33 5.24 -1.66 -11.68
CA TRP A 33 5.62 -1.23 -13.03
C TRP A 33 5.65 -2.39 -14.02
N LEU A 34 6.11 -3.57 -13.60
CA LEU A 34 6.14 -4.77 -14.44
C LEU A 34 4.75 -5.44 -14.56
N CYS A 35 3.82 -5.11 -13.66
CA CYS A 35 2.53 -5.78 -13.49
C CYS A 35 1.34 -4.83 -13.70
N THR A 36 1.37 -3.95 -14.71
CA THR A 36 0.33 -2.92 -14.92
C THR A 36 -1.06 -3.49 -15.29
N GLY A 37 -1.13 -4.74 -15.76
CA GLY A 37 -2.37 -5.43 -16.12
C GLY A 37 -3.20 -5.95 -14.92
N ILE A 38 -2.73 -5.78 -13.69
CA ILE A 38 -3.40 -6.33 -12.50
C ILE A 38 -4.74 -5.65 -12.22
N ARG A 39 -5.71 -6.44 -11.75
CA ARG A 39 -7.04 -5.94 -11.33
C ARG A 39 -7.21 -5.88 -9.81
N ARG A 40 -6.45 -6.70 -9.09
CA ARG A 40 -6.46 -6.80 -7.65
C ARG A 40 -5.03 -6.91 -7.12
N LEU A 41 -4.70 -6.06 -6.18
CA LEU A 41 -3.44 -6.07 -5.44
C LEU A 41 -3.70 -6.43 -3.99
N VAL A 42 -2.96 -7.40 -3.46
CA VAL A 42 -2.84 -7.59 -2.01
C VAL A 42 -1.41 -7.27 -1.60
N LEU A 43 -1.25 -6.27 -0.75
CA LEU A 43 0.01 -5.83 -0.22
C LEU A 43 0.08 -6.18 1.28
N LYS A 44 0.94 -7.11 1.64
CA LYS A 44 1.20 -7.46 3.05
C LYS A 44 2.50 -6.83 3.51
N LEU A 45 2.40 -5.90 4.46
CA LEU A 45 3.53 -5.19 5.04
C LEU A 45 4.03 -5.96 6.27
N SER A 46 5.19 -6.59 6.17
CA SER A 46 5.74 -7.42 7.25
C SER A 46 6.95 -6.73 7.86
N ALA A 47 6.82 -6.21 9.09
CA ALA A 47 7.97 -5.66 9.81
C ALA A 47 8.49 -6.70 10.83
N PRO A 48 9.81 -6.97 10.90
CA PRO A 48 10.40 -7.69 12.03
C PRO A 48 10.11 -6.92 13.33
N GLY A 49 9.68 -7.63 14.37
CA GLY A 49 8.99 -7.07 15.54
C GLY A 49 9.74 -6.01 16.38
N ASN A 50 11.00 -5.70 16.08
CA ASN A 50 11.87 -4.91 16.97
C ASN A 50 12.69 -3.82 16.25
N LEU A 51 12.49 -3.59 14.95
CA LEU A 51 13.19 -2.51 14.26
C LEU A 51 12.32 -1.25 14.35
N GLU A 52 12.72 -0.33 15.23
CA GLU A 52 12.31 1.08 15.11
C GLU A 52 12.48 1.48 13.64
N ALA A 53 11.48 2.17 13.08
CA ALA A 53 11.58 2.70 11.74
C ALA A 53 12.87 3.53 11.70
N GLN A 54 13.91 3.06 11.00
CA GLN A 54 15.12 3.85 10.82
C GLN A 54 14.68 5.10 10.06
N THR A 55 14.52 6.19 10.81
CA THR A 55 13.92 7.46 10.36
C THR A 55 14.85 8.23 9.42
N ALA A 56 16.12 7.82 9.33
CA ALA A 56 17.08 8.40 8.42
C ALA A 56 17.74 7.31 7.57
N CYS A 57 17.68 7.50 6.25
CA CYS A 57 18.55 6.80 5.31
C CYS A 57 20.00 7.04 5.69
N SER A 58 20.82 5.99 5.74
CA SER A 58 22.27 6.14 5.71
C SER A 58 22.67 6.95 4.47
N SER A 59 23.69 7.81 4.58
CA SER A 59 24.26 8.46 3.40
C SER A 59 24.73 7.38 2.41
N GLY A 60 24.13 7.35 1.22
CA GLY A 60 24.34 6.30 0.21
C GLY A 60 23.25 5.25 0.09
N CYS A 61 22.10 5.43 0.76
CA CYS A 61 20.95 4.56 0.52
C CYS A 61 20.40 4.73 -0.90
N ILE A 62 20.25 3.60 -1.61
CA ILE A 62 19.67 3.55 -2.97
C ILE A 62 18.14 3.73 -3.01
N CYS A 63 17.51 3.95 -1.85
CA CYS A 63 16.06 4.07 -1.70
C CYS A 63 15.47 5.36 -2.30
N ASP A 64 16.27 6.41 -2.46
CA ASP A 64 15.90 7.63 -3.18
C ASP A 64 16.54 7.69 -4.59
N HIS A 65 17.21 6.62 -5.04
CA HIS A 65 17.71 6.55 -6.41
C HIS A 65 16.56 6.32 -7.39
N PRO A 66 16.59 6.96 -8.58
CA PRO A 66 15.56 6.78 -9.60
C PRO A 66 15.36 5.31 -10.00
N PRO A 67 14.11 4.89 -10.26
CA PRO A 67 12.92 5.74 -10.31
C PRO A 67 12.39 6.14 -8.93
N ASN A 68 12.25 7.45 -8.67
CA ASN A 68 11.74 7.96 -7.40
C ASN A 68 10.23 7.74 -7.39
N TRP A 69 9.81 6.62 -6.82
CA TRP A 69 8.41 6.23 -6.70
C TRP A 69 7.52 7.30 -6.03
N LYS A 70 8.11 8.27 -5.32
CA LYS A 70 7.37 9.39 -4.72
C LYS A 70 6.93 10.45 -5.74
N THR A 71 7.55 10.50 -6.92
CA THR A 71 7.30 11.53 -7.94
C THR A 71 6.97 10.95 -9.31
N GLU A 72 7.31 9.68 -9.56
CA GLU A 72 7.04 9.07 -10.85
C GLU A 72 5.59 8.64 -11.03
N GLU A 73 5.08 8.89 -12.24
CA GLU A 73 3.77 8.46 -12.67
C GLU A 73 3.82 6.97 -13.05
N LEU A 74 2.98 6.18 -12.39
CA LEU A 74 2.70 4.79 -12.75
C LEU A 74 1.19 4.67 -13.02
N LEU A 75 0.83 4.06 -14.15
CA LEU A 75 -0.57 3.88 -14.53
C LEU A 75 -1.00 2.44 -14.34
N LEU A 76 -1.79 2.19 -13.30
CA LEU A 76 -2.42 0.90 -13.03
C LEU A 76 -3.87 0.91 -13.53
N ASN A 77 -4.02 1.08 -14.85
CA ASN A 77 -5.30 1.36 -15.53
C ASN A 77 -6.39 0.28 -15.38
N HIS A 78 -6.02 -0.90 -14.88
CA HIS A 78 -6.95 -2.01 -14.67
C HIS A 78 -7.19 -2.32 -13.19
N LEU A 79 -6.47 -1.67 -12.27
CA LEU A 79 -6.49 -1.97 -10.84
C LEU A 79 -7.77 -1.45 -10.18
N GLN A 80 -8.63 -2.37 -9.79
CA GLN A 80 -9.96 -2.10 -9.22
C GLN A 80 -10.01 -2.38 -7.71
N GLU A 81 -9.17 -3.26 -7.20
CA GLU A 81 -9.19 -3.68 -5.80
C GLU A 81 -7.79 -3.64 -5.19
N ILE A 82 -7.67 -2.99 -4.04
CA ILE A 82 -6.44 -2.98 -3.25
C ILE A 82 -6.75 -3.47 -1.85
N GLU A 83 -5.96 -4.42 -1.36
CA GLU A 83 -6.01 -4.92 0.00
C GLU A 83 -4.65 -4.77 0.67
N ILE A 84 -4.55 -3.90 1.67
CA ILE A 84 -3.35 -3.70 2.46
C ILE A 84 -3.51 -4.40 3.80
N ARG A 85 -2.50 -5.17 4.20
CA ARG A 85 -2.46 -5.91 5.45
C ARG A 85 -1.29 -5.47 6.31
N GLU A 86 -1.51 -5.49 7.63
CA GLU A 86 -0.52 -5.18 8.67
C GLU A 86 0.05 -3.75 8.58
N LEU A 87 -0.79 -2.79 8.16
CA LEU A 87 -0.41 -1.37 8.07
C LEU A 87 -0.13 -0.79 9.46
N ARG A 88 1.05 -0.19 9.67
CA ARG A 88 1.45 0.40 10.96
C ARG A 88 1.24 1.91 11.03
N GLY A 89 1.23 2.58 9.88
CA GLY A 89 1.03 4.03 9.80
C GLY A 89 2.31 4.84 9.82
N SER A 90 3.43 4.26 9.38
CA SER A 90 4.65 5.05 9.17
C SER A 90 4.48 6.05 8.02
N GLU A 91 5.27 7.12 8.01
CA GLU A 91 5.20 8.14 6.96
C GLU A 91 5.41 7.55 5.55
N HIS A 92 6.33 6.60 5.41
CA HIS A 92 6.57 5.92 4.14
C HIS A 92 5.39 5.04 3.69
N GLU A 93 4.76 4.31 4.61
CA GLU A 93 3.55 3.54 4.31
C GLU A 93 2.41 4.46 3.86
N VAL A 94 2.19 5.56 4.58
CA VAL A 94 1.17 6.55 4.23
C VAL A 94 1.43 7.16 2.85
N ALA A 95 2.66 7.56 2.57
CA ALA A 95 3.04 8.11 1.27
C ALA A 95 2.85 7.08 0.15
N PHE A 96 3.18 5.81 0.39
CA PHE A 96 2.95 4.75 -0.58
C PHE A 96 1.47 4.49 -0.83
N VAL A 97 0.64 4.52 0.21
CA VAL A 97 -0.83 4.43 0.05
C VAL A 97 -1.38 5.60 -0.75
N ALA A 98 -0.90 6.82 -0.49
CA ALA A 98 -1.29 7.99 -1.27
C ALA A 98 -0.94 7.83 -2.76
N GLN A 99 0.24 7.28 -3.07
CA GLN A 99 0.64 6.97 -4.44
C GLN A 99 -0.22 5.86 -5.07
N LEU A 100 -0.64 4.84 -4.32
CA LEU A 100 -1.57 3.84 -4.87
C LEU A 100 -2.89 4.45 -5.34
N PHE A 101 -3.39 5.50 -4.66
CA PHE A 101 -4.56 6.25 -5.11
C PHE A 101 -4.30 7.07 -6.37
N SER A 102 -3.10 7.60 -6.56
CA SER A 102 -2.75 8.36 -7.76
C SER A 102 -2.60 7.42 -8.97
N TRP A 103 -1.99 6.25 -8.77
CA TRP A 103 -1.72 5.27 -9.83
C TRP A 103 -2.95 4.47 -10.27
N ALA A 104 -3.86 4.14 -9.34
CA ALA A 104 -5.06 3.33 -9.60
C ALA A 104 -6.29 4.19 -9.89
N THR A 105 -6.34 4.77 -11.09
CA THR A 105 -7.40 5.74 -11.47
C THR A 105 -8.82 5.15 -11.53
N VAL A 106 -8.95 3.83 -11.71
CA VAL A 106 -10.22 3.09 -11.78
C VAL A 106 -10.52 2.27 -10.52
N LEU A 107 -9.86 2.58 -9.40
CA LEU A 107 -10.02 1.89 -8.14
C LEU A 107 -11.48 1.92 -7.67
N LYS A 108 -12.03 0.75 -7.32
CA LYS A 108 -13.40 0.59 -6.83
C LYS A 108 -13.44 0.27 -5.34
N GLN A 109 -12.47 -0.49 -4.84
CA GLN A 109 -12.42 -0.90 -3.45
C GLN A 109 -11.01 -0.83 -2.87
N MET A 110 -10.91 -0.25 -1.68
CA MET A 110 -9.71 -0.27 -0.86
C MET A 110 -10.02 -0.91 0.48
N THR A 111 -9.29 -1.95 0.84
CA THR A 111 -9.38 -2.61 2.14
C THR A 111 -8.06 -2.47 2.89
N VAL A 112 -8.09 -1.89 4.08
CA VAL A 112 -6.90 -1.72 4.93
C VAL A 112 -7.11 -2.48 6.23
N THR A 113 -6.17 -3.37 6.56
CA THR A 113 -6.11 -4.02 7.87
C THR A 113 -4.89 -3.47 8.59
N PHE A 114 -5.13 -2.79 9.70
CA PHE A 114 -4.07 -2.25 10.53
C PHE A 114 -3.36 -3.36 11.32
N CYS A 115 -2.08 -3.13 11.63
CA CYS A 115 -1.29 -3.98 12.51
C CYS A 115 -1.94 -4.08 13.89
N TYR A 116 -1.79 -5.23 14.56
CA TYR A 116 -2.30 -5.44 15.91
C TYR A 116 -1.76 -4.43 16.95
N SER A 117 -0.61 -3.82 16.67
CA SER A 117 0.06 -2.85 17.53
C SER A 117 -0.44 -1.41 17.34
N ILE A 118 -1.36 -1.15 16.41
CA ILE A 118 -1.84 0.21 16.16
C ILE A 118 -2.68 0.71 17.34
N THR A 119 -2.50 1.99 17.70
CA THR A 119 -3.38 2.64 18.69
C THR A 119 -4.67 3.10 18.01
N GLU A 120 -5.75 3.24 18.79
CA GLU A 120 -7.04 3.70 18.28
C GLU A 120 -6.98 5.14 17.74
N SER A 121 -6.22 6.02 18.41
CA SER A 121 -5.97 7.39 17.94
C SER A 121 -5.27 7.42 16.59
N LYS A 122 -4.23 6.60 16.41
CA LYS A 122 -3.49 6.52 15.14
C LYS A 122 -4.35 5.90 14.03
N ALA A 123 -5.15 4.89 14.35
CA ALA A 123 -6.12 4.33 13.41
C ALA A 123 -7.16 5.38 12.96
N LYS A 124 -7.67 6.22 13.89
CA LYS A 124 -8.60 7.32 13.57
C LYS A 124 -7.94 8.35 12.65
N GLU A 125 -6.70 8.75 12.93
CA GLU A 125 -5.92 9.68 12.11
C GLU A 125 -5.74 9.15 10.67
N LEU A 126 -5.27 7.91 10.51
CA LEU A 126 -5.07 7.29 9.20
C LEU A 126 -6.37 7.09 8.44
N PHE A 127 -7.45 6.72 9.13
CA PHE A 127 -8.77 6.61 8.53
C PHE A 127 -9.21 7.92 7.88
N GLN A 128 -9.08 9.04 8.60
CA GLN A 128 -9.44 10.36 8.08
C GLN A 128 -8.54 10.78 6.92
N MET A 129 -7.24 10.53 7.04
CA MET A 129 -6.27 10.84 5.99
C MET A 129 -6.56 10.09 4.69
N PHE A 130 -6.78 8.77 4.75
CA PHE A 130 -7.05 7.97 3.57
C PHE A 130 -8.43 8.23 2.96
N ARG A 131 -9.43 8.60 3.78
CA ARG A 131 -10.70 9.16 3.29
C ARG A 131 -10.47 10.44 2.48
N GLY A 132 -9.54 11.30 2.91
CA GLY A 132 -9.15 12.51 2.20
C GLY A 132 -8.50 12.25 0.84
N PHE A 133 -7.80 11.13 0.66
CA PHE A 133 -7.24 10.72 -0.64
C PHE A 133 -8.27 10.10 -1.59
N SER A 134 -9.35 9.57 -1.04
CA SER A 134 -10.34 8.81 -1.79
C SER A 134 -11.18 9.69 -2.71
N ARG A 135 -11.28 9.28 -3.98
CA ARG A 135 -12.25 9.85 -4.93
C ARG A 135 -13.68 9.39 -4.60
N PRO A 136 -14.72 10.13 -5.03
CA PRO A 136 -16.10 9.67 -4.93
C PRO A 136 -16.28 8.31 -5.63
N GLY A 137 -16.98 7.37 -4.99
CA GLY A 137 -17.29 6.05 -5.56
C GLY A 137 -16.36 4.91 -5.13
N ILE A 138 -15.26 5.19 -4.43
CA ILE A 138 -14.38 4.14 -3.88
C ILE A 138 -14.96 3.61 -2.56
N CYS A 139 -15.19 2.30 -2.48
CA CYS A 139 -15.58 1.63 -1.26
C CYS A 139 -14.35 1.40 -0.37
N MET A 140 -14.27 2.11 0.75
CA MET A 140 -13.18 1.94 1.72
C MET A 140 -13.63 1.09 2.92
N LYS A 141 -12.84 0.07 3.26
CA LYS A 141 -13.07 -0.78 4.44
C LYS A 141 -11.81 -0.82 5.28
N PHE A 142 -11.94 -0.52 6.57
CA PHE A 142 -10.84 -0.53 7.52
C PHE A 142 -11.06 -1.61 8.56
N TYR A 143 -9.99 -2.25 9.02
CA TYR A 143 -10.06 -3.30 10.02
C TYR A 143 -8.97 -3.12 11.07
N ILE A 144 -9.33 -3.29 12.33
CA ILE A 144 -8.41 -3.33 13.48
C ILE A 144 -8.50 -4.69 14.17
N TYR A 145 -7.50 -5.02 14.98
CA TYR A 145 -7.55 -6.19 15.86
C TYR A 145 -8.01 -5.76 17.26
N ARG A 146 -9.14 -6.29 17.72
CA ARG A 146 -9.61 -6.15 19.10
C ARG A 146 -9.64 -7.54 19.75
N LYS A 147 -8.92 -7.73 20.87
CA LYS A 147 -8.81 -9.04 21.54
C LYS A 147 -8.43 -10.17 20.57
N PHE A 148 -7.44 -9.92 19.70
CA PHE A 148 -6.97 -10.83 18.63
C PHE A 148 -8.01 -11.16 17.54
N ARG A 149 -9.16 -10.49 17.50
CA ARG A 149 -10.16 -10.64 16.44
C ARG A 149 -10.10 -9.46 15.49
N LYS A 150 -10.05 -9.75 14.19
CA LYS A 150 -10.19 -8.74 13.13
C LYS A 150 -11.63 -8.25 13.11
N VAL A 151 -11.86 -6.96 13.32
CA VAL A 151 -13.18 -6.33 13.32
C VAL A 151 -13.19 -5.13 12.37
N LEU A 152 -14.34 -4.87 11.75
CA LEU A 152 -14.52 -3.67 10.93
C LEU A 152 -14.36 -2.43 11.80
N TYR A 153 -13.51 -1.51 11.36
CA TYR A 153 -13.28 -0.24 12.01
C TYR A 153 -14.26 0.80 11.46
N ALA A 154 -15.13 1.29 12.33
CA ALA A 154 -15.99 2.45 12.11
C ALA A 154 -15.73 3.40 13.28
N PRO A 155 -15.04 4.54 13.07
CA PRO A 155 -14.88 5.51 14.13
C PRO A 155 -16.26 6.06 14.51
N GLU A 156 -16.52 6.17 15.81
CA GLU A 156 -17.64 6.97 16.31
C GLU A 156 -17.33 8.45 16.03
N ASP A 157 -18.32 9.15 15.48
CA ASP A 157 -18.25 10.59 15.15
C ASP A 157 -18.00 11.42 16.41
#